data_AF-A0A533Y4N5-F1
#
_entry.id   AF-A0A533Y4N5-F1
#
_cell.length_a   1.000
_cell.length_b   1.000
_cell.length_c   1.000
_cell.angle_alpha   90.00
_cell.angle_beta   90.00
_cell.angle_gamma   90.00
#
_symmetry.space_group_name_H-M   'P 1'
#
loop_
_entity.id
_entity.type
_entity.pdbx_description
1 polymer ?
#
loop_
_entity_poly.entity_id
_entity_poly.type
_entity_poly.pdbx_seq_one_letter_code
_entity_poly.pdbx_strand_id
1 'polypeptide(L)'
;MNKEVRLKVPSEITFYARKGEQDISLSRENLEAIVGFLQGSKSTSPEQFQDLLTKNLISLEVAPSLGLHDFDDVLPEASPSATIYLSPFVNVEITFSVNGEPLPRSNGELIDVFITRDFMKPWYPFLQNLSVLADSMLKNTLTRGKAPNPREILKVLHDVCIQECAKEPLSKFLVAKRDSEGKFQFLVKHDFSVQREACQYPEINFRLQGNDAYLSERFIVSDEYCPYVTRLFQKLNHGASKSALIEFAVNTPNPHALKRILQTLKQIGGLTSQPSATKPDWDKIMPPRADLSVYHFGHASLLVRGGSSFITFDPWFLTWDAKYQTQPLSAFQLPPLEAIFITHHHWDHINPQSILKYPEGVPIVVPKQDRNCAIYPRFLEFLKLFGHETIVELGHWEKYPLRDGGFVIAVPFTGEGTAESEFRRNCYLVERWGQRILVHADSSQDSNGKSDLTEGVIQKLVRDYGPIDVVYATRRQELDFGIQSWYLLPITMAERPYHWLDVVENCNCPKEYLASLAKETGCKKLLLYSEGGAEWYRERTNFLRSGKEDVQFQAFEYLWDTLEDIRTEITKTSECNVELSEPMTLVTLEAGTITAAQRLLDSK
;
A
#
# COMPACT_ATOMS: atom_id res chain seq x y z
N MET A 1 28.88 -7.27 -48.28
CA MET A 1 27.62 -6.51 -48.17
C MET A 1 26.67 -7.33 -47.30
N ASN A 2 26.71 -7.13 -45.98
CA ASN A 2 25.72 -7.70 -45.06
C ASN A 2 24.45 -6.84 -45.16
N LYS A 3 23.41 -7.34 -45.81
CA LYS A 3 22.08 -6.78 -45.63
C LYS A 3 21.57 -7.26 -44.28
N GLU A 4 21.52 -6.37 -43.30
CA GLU A 4 20.62 -6.53 -42.15
C GLU A 4 19.21 -6.70 -42.70
N VAL A 5 18.71 -7.93 -42.73
CA VAL A 5 17.30 -8.18 -43.00
C VAL A 5 16.57 -8.00 -41.67
N ARG A 6 16.19 -6.76 -41.35
CA ARG A 6 15.13 -6.53 -40.35
C ARG A 6 13.83 -7.04 -40.96
N LEU A 7 13.42 -8.25 -40.57
CA LEU A 7 12.19 -8.88 -41.03
C LEU A 7 10.97 -8.30 -40.29
N LYS A 8 9.94 -7.94 -41.06
CA LYS A 8 8.64 -7.47 -40.58
C LYS A 8 7.74 -8.68 -40.28
N VAL A 9 7.25 -8.78 -39.04
CA VAL A 9 6.01 -9.49 -38.75
C VAL A 9 4.90 -8.83 -39.59
N PRO A 10 4.01 -9.58 -40.28
CA PRO A 10 2.86 -8.97 -40.95
C PRO A 10 2.10 -8.13 -39.93
N SER A 11 1.77 -6.88 -40.25
CA SER A 11 1.02 -5.97 -39.36
C SER A 11 -0.37 -6.47 -38.98
N GLU A 12 -0.80 -7.61 -39.54
CA GLU A 12 -2.13 -8.18 -39.45
C GLU A 12 -2.24 -9.31 -38.42
N ILE A 13 -1.14 -9.70 -37.76
CA ILE A 13 -1.08 -10.86 -36.84
C ILE A 13 -0.48 -10.46 -35.50
N THR A 14 -1.20 -10.76 -34.41
CA THR A 14 -0.74 -10.59 -33.03
C THR A 14 -0.54 -11.97 -32.39
N PHE A 15 0.60 -12.18 -31.73
CA PHE A 15 0.86 -13.38 -30.93
C PHE A 15 0.56 -13.09 -29.46
N TYR A 16 -0.20 -13.97 -28.79
CA TYR A 16 -0.31 -13.97 -27.33
C TYR A 16 -0.16 -15.39 -26.78
N ALA A 17 0.26 -15.49 -25.52
CA ALA A 17 0.36 -16.77 -24.83
C ALA A 17 -0.92 -17.04 -24.04
N ARG A 18 -1.25 -18.32 -23.87
CA ARG A 18 -2.27 -18.79 -22.93
C ARG A 18 -1.73 -19.91 -22.06
N LYS A 19 -2.17 -19.98 -20.81
CA LYS A 19 -1.97 -21.11 -19.89
C LYS A 19 -3.35 -21.61 -19.44
N GLY A 20 -3.83 -22.68 -20.08
CA GLY A 20 -5.23 -23.10 -19.94
C GLY A 20 -6.18 -22.08 -20.57
N GLU A 21 -7.21 -21.63 -19.85
CA GLU A 21 -8.15 -20.57 -20.31
C GLU A 21 -7.64 -19.13 -20.06
N GLN A 22 -6.41 -18.97 -19.57
CA GLN A 22 -5.89 -17.68 -19.11
C GLN A 22 -4.89 -17.10 -20.11
N ASP A 23 -5.07 -15.83 -20.50
CA ASP A 23 -4.10 -15.12 -21.34
C ASP A 23 -2.90 -14.72 -20.50
N ILE A 24 -1.71 -14.96 -21.05
CA ILE A 24 -0.42 -14.52 -20.52
C ILE A 24 0.21 -13.60 -21.55
N SER A 25 0.70 -12.44 -21.11
CA SER A 25 1.54 -11.62 -21.96
C SER A 25 2.95 -12.22 -21.99
N LEU A 26 3.45 -12.51 -23.19
CA LEU A 26 4.85 -12.89 -23.40
C LEU A 26 5.73 -11.65 -23.30
N SER A 27 6.91 -11.77 -22.71
CA SER A 27 7.88 -10.69 -22.78
C SER A 27 8.33 -10.47 -24.23
N ARG A 28 8.80 -9.26 -24.55
CA ARG A 28 9.34 -8.96 -25.88
C ARG A 28 10.48 -9.91 -26.28
N GLU A 29 11.39 -10.24 -25.37
CA GLU A 29 12.48 -11.19 -25.62
C GLU A 29 11.95 -12.61 -25.90
N ASN A 30 10.91 -13.04 -25.17
CA ASN A 30 10.28 -14.33 -25.41
C ASN A 30 9.58 -14.36 -26.77
N LEU A 31 8.88 -13.28 -27.16
CA LEU A 31 8.29 -13.14 -28.48
C LEU A 31 9.35 -13.18 -29.58
N GLU A 32 10.43 -12.42 -29.43
CA GLU A 32 11.55 -12.40 -30.38
C GLU A 32 12.24 -13.78 -30.48
N ALA A 33 12.40 -14.49 -29.36
CA ALA A 33 12.93 -15.85 -29.34
C ALA A 33 12.01 -16.86 -30.02
N ILE A 34 10.69 -16.78 -29.80
CA ILE A 34 9.67 -17.63 -30.42
C ILE A 34 9.61 -17.38 -31.93
N VAL A 35 9.56 -16.11 -32.35
CA VAL A 35 9.57 -15.71 -33.77
C VAL A 35 10.87 -16.16 -34.44
N GLY A 36 12.01 -15.98 -33.76
CA GLY A 36 13.31 -16.44 -34.23
C GLY A 36 13.35 -17.96 -34.43
N PHE A 37 12.81 -18.75 -33.50
CA PHE A 37 12.73 -20.20 -33.60
C PHE A 37 11.82 -20.66 -34.75
N LEU A 38 10.60 -20.11 -34.86
CA LEU A 38 9.65 -20.43 -35.93
C LEU A 38 10.20 -20.12 -37.34
N GLN A 39 11.13 -19.17 -37.44
CA GLN A 39 11.78 -18.76 -38.68
C GLN A 39 13.14 -19.44 -38.92
N GLY A 40 13.56 -20.38 -38.04
CA GLY A 40 14.79 -21.15 -38.21
C GLY A 40 16.09 -20.38 -37.88
N SER A 41 16.03 -19.37 -37.01
CA SER A 41 17.20 -18.65 -36.52
C SER A 41 18.17 -19.58 -35.76
N LYS A 42 19.48 -19.39 -35.94
CA LYS A 42 20.52 -20.12 -35.21
C LYS A 42 20.70 -19.67 -33.75
N SER A 43 20.04 -18.59 -33.32
CA SER A 43 20.19 -18.00 -31.98
C SER A 43 19.38 -18.72 -30.89
N THR A 44 18.40 -19.54 -31.25
CA THR A 44 17.48 -20.18 -30.30
C THR A 44 17.47 -21.69 -30.55
N SER A 45 18.02 -22.48 -29.63
CA SER A 45 18.05 -23.94 -29.80
C SER A 45 16.67 -24.58 -29.59
N PRO A 46 16.37 -25.73 -30.22
CA PRO A 46 15.15 -26.49 -29.95
C PRO A 46 14.96 -26.82 -28.47
N GLU A 47 16.04 -27.07 -27.73
CA GLU A 47 16.01 -27.33 -26.29
C GLU A 47 15.68 -26.07 -25.49
N GLN A 48 16.18 -24.89 -25.88
CA GLN A 48 15.82 -23.61 -25.25
C GLN A 48 14.35 -23.27 -25.48
N PHE A 49 13.84 -23.50 -26.69
CA PHE A 49 12.43 -23.28 -27.03
C PHE A 49 11.50 -24.28 -26.31
N GLN A 50 11.92 -25.54 -26.23
CA GLN A 50 11.18 -26.57 -25.51
C GLN A 50 11.20 -26.31 -24.00
N ASP A 51 12.31 -25.86 -23.41
CA ASP A 51 12.37 -25.42 -22.02
C ASP A 51 11.44 -24.22 -21.75
N LEU A 52 11.38 -23.25 -22.68
CA LEU A 52 10.46 -22.10 -22.65
C LEU A 52 8.97 -22.50 -22.65
N LEU A 53 8.60 -23.47 -23.51
CA LEU A 53 7.24 -23.99 -23.59
C LEU A 53 6.88 -24.90 -22.40
N THR A 54 7.84 -25.70 -21.92
CA THR A 54 7.62 -26.71 -20.88
C THR A 54 7.62 -26.09 -19.47
N LYS A 55 8.42 -25.05 -19.21
CA LYS A 55 8.42 -24.33 -17.93
C LYS A 55 7.22 -23.40 -17.74
N ASN A 56 6.62 -22.90 -18.83
CA ASN A 56 5.57 -21.88 -18.75
C ASN A 56 4.16 -22.35 -19.16
N LEU A 57 3.97 -23.59 -19.65
CA LEU A 57 2.66 -24.11 -20.10
C LEU A 57 1.95 -23.14 -21.06
N ILE A 58 2.68 -22.61 -22.04
CA ILE A 58 2.19 -21.61 -22.98
C ILE A 58 1.66 -22.30 -24.24
N SER A 59 0.35 -22.20 -24.52
CA SER A 59 -0.16 -22.30 -25.88
C SER A 59 -0.04 -20.94 -26.56
N LEU A 60 0.73 -20.87 -27.65
CA LEU A 60 0.78 -19.70 -28.52
C LEU A 60 -0.49 -19.67 -29.37
N GLU A 61 -1.32 -18.66 -29.16
CA GLU A 61 -2.47 -18.40 -30.02
C GLU A 61 -2.12 -17.29 -31.02
N VAL A 62 -2.52 -17.51 -32.27
CA VAL A 62 -2.39 -16.57 -33.36
C VAL A 62 -3.76 -15.94 -33.56
N ALA A 63 -3.85 -14.62 -33.39
CA ALA A 63 -5.09 -13.88 -33.60
C ALA A 63 -4.89 -12.73 -34.59
N PRO A 64 -5.97 -12.32 -35.27
CA PRO A 64 -5.93 -11.12 -36.10
C PRO A 64 -5.57 -9.88 -35.27
N SER A 65 -4.90 -8.93 -35.90
CA SER A 65 -4.72 -7.59 -35.34
C SER A 65 -6.07 -6.95 -35.05
N LEU A 66 -6.26 -6.40 -33.85
CA LEU A 66 -7.46 -5.63 -33.52
C LEU A 66 -7.31 -4.19 -34.01
N GLY A 67 -8.32 -3.68 -34.71
CA GLY A 67 -8.45 -2.29 -35.11
C GLY A 67 -9.40 -1.51 -34.19
N LEU A 68 -9.63 -0.23 -34.52
CA LEU A 68 -10.50 0.66 -33.73
C LEU A 68 -11.92 0.10 -33.58
N HIS A 69 -12.48 -0.47 -34.66
CA HIS A 69 -13.85 -0.99 -34.68
C HIS A 69 -14.05 -2.24 -33.82
N ASP A 70 -12.96 -2.97 -33.51
CA ASP A 70 -13.04 -4.16 -32.66
C ASP A 70 -13.31 -3.84 -31.19
N PHE A 71 -13.34 -2.57 -30.79
CA PHE A 71 -13.62 -2.15 -29.42
C PHE A 71 -14.99 -1.45 -29.28
N ASP A 72 -15.70 -1.23 -30.39
CA ASP A 72 -16.98 -0.51 -30.37
C ASP A 72 -18.05 -1.28 -29.57
N ASP A 73 -17.98 -2.61 -29.57
CA ASP A 73 -18.91 -3.54 -28.92
C ASP A 73 -18.60 -3.79 -27.43
N VAL A 74 -17.39 -3.48 -26.96
CA VAL A 74 -16.99 -3.68 -25.54
C VAL A 74 -17.13 -2.41 -24.69
N LEU A 75 -17.40 -1.26 -25.30
CA LEU A 75 -17.69 0.00 -24.60
C LEU A 75 -19.21 0.29 -24.60
N PRO A 76 -19.68 1.23 -23.77
CA PRO A 76 -21.06 1.70 -23.83
C PRO A 76 -21.43 2.31 -25.21
N GLU A 77 -22.71 2.19 -25.58
CA GLU A 77 -23.26 2.86 -26.75
C GLU A 77 -23.33 4.37 -26.48
N ALA A 78 -22.28 5.09 -26.87
CA ALA A 78 -22.13 6.53 -26.70
C ALA A 78 -21.33 7.13 -27.86
N SER A 79 -21.38 8.45 -28.01
CA SER A 79 -20.60 9.15 -29.04
C SER A 79 -19.09 8.96 -28.80
N PRO A 80 -18.23 9.08 -29.84
CA PRO A 80 -16.78 8.96 -29.66
C PRO A 80 -16.19 9.95 -28.65
N SER A 81 -16.80 11.13 -28.51
CA SER A 81 -16.40 12.17 -27.55
C SER A 81 -16.98 11.99 -26.15
N ALA A 82 -17.89 11.02 -25.95
CA ALA A 82 -18.46 10.77 -24.64
C ALA A 82 -17.39 10.24 -23.68
N THR A 83 -17.34 10.80 -22.48
CA THR A 83 -16.45 10.34 -21.42
C THR A 83 -16.99 9.04 -20.83
N ILE A 84 -16.14 8.04 -20.74
CA ILE A 84 -16.42 6.75 -20.11
C ILE A 84 -15.65 6.68 -18.79
N TYR A 85 -16.34 6.23 -17.75
CA TYR A 85 -15.82 6.05 -16.40
C TYR A 85 -15.91 4.60 -15.97
N LEU A 86 -15.03 4.21 -15.04
CA LEU A 86 -15.23 3.03 -14.21
C LEU A 86 -16.31 3.35 -13.17
N SER A 87 -17.29 2.48 -13.04
CA SER A 87 -18.24 2.52 -11.92
C SER A 87 -17.47 2.34 -10.60
N PRO A 88 -17.66 3.21 -9.60
CA PRO A 88 -16.95 3.14 -8.32
C PRO A 88 -17.36 1.92 -7.48
N PHE A 89 -18.41 1.21 -7.90
CA PHE A 89 -18.85 -0.06 -7.34
C PHE A 89 -18.07 -1.27 -7.86
N VAL A 90 -17.22 -1.10 -8.88
CA VAL A 90 -16.34 -2.17 -9.33
C VAL A 90 -15.22 -2.35 -8.32
N ASN A 91 -15.20 -3.51 -7.68
CA ASN A 91 -14.09 -3.92 -6.84
C ASN A 91 -13.00 -4.54 -7.74
N VAL A 92 -11.82 -3.94 -7.69
CA VAL A 92 -10.60 -4.52 -8.29
C VAL A 92 -9.76 -5.05 -7.15
N GLU A 93 -9.56 -6.36 -7.08
CA GLU A 93 -8.65 -6.98 -6.13
C GLU A 93 -7.35 -7.34 -6.85
N ILE A 94 -6.22 -6.85 -6.35
CA ILE A 94 -4.89 -7.20 -6.84
C ILE A 94 -4.23 -8.08 -5.80
N THR A 95 -3.79 -9.25 -6.24
CA THR A 95 -2.99 -10.18 -5.43
C THR A 95 -1.77 -10.61 -6.22
N PHE A 96 -0.74 -11.08 -5.52
CA PHE A 96 0.52 -11.48 -6.13
C PHE A 96 0.71 -12.99 -5.93
N SER A 97 1.22 -13.67 -6.95
CA SER A 97 1.58 -15.09 -6.87
C SER A 97 2.93 -15.37 -7.49
N VAL A 98 3.54 -16.50 -7.13
CA VAL A 98 4.79 -16.97 -7.74
C VAL A 98 4.61 -18.44 -8.13
N ASN A 99 4.60 -18.72 -9.43
CA ASN A 99 4.30 -20.03 -10.01
C ASN A 99 2.89 -20.55 -9.65
N GLY A 100 1.86 -19.70 -9.72
CA GLY A 100 0.47 -20.04 -9.43
C GLY A 100 0.09 -20.10 -7.94
N GLU A 101 1.07 -20.03 -7.04
CA GLU A 101 0.85 -20.03 -5.59
C GLU A 101 0.78 -18.59 -5.06
N PRO A 102 -0.27 -18.20 -4.31
CA PRO A 102 -0.39 -16.85 -3.77
C PRO A 102 0.76 -16.52 -2.81
N LEU A 103 1.15 -15.25 -2.77
CA LEU A 103 2.03 -14.77 -1.71
C LEU A 103 1.38 -15.01 -0.33
N PRO A 104 2.19 -15.22 0.72
CA PRO A 104 1.67 -15.62 2.03
C PRO A 104 0.72 -14.62 2.69
N ARG A 105 0.70 -13.37 2.24
CA ARG A 105 -0.43 -12.43 2.45
C ARG A 105 -1.19 -12.27 1.15
N SER A 106 -2.51 -12.45 1.19
CA SER A 106 -3.40 -12.31 0.02
C SER A 106 -3.28 -10.94 -0.66
N ASN A 107 -2.76 -9.93 0.05
CA ASN A 107 -2.62 -8.58 -0.46
C ASN A 107 -1.17 -8.24 -0.88
N GLY A 108 -0.14 -8.95 -0.39
CA GLY A 108 1.26 -8.66 -0.74
C GLY A 108 1.72 -7.26 -0.31
N GLU A 109 2.20 -7.14 0.93
CA GLU A 109 2.87 -5.92 1.41
C GLU A 109 4.04 -5.58 0.48
N LEU A 110 4.39 -4.29 0.39
CA LEU A 110 5.44 -3.83 -0.52
C LEU A 110 6.81 -4.48 -0.26
N ILE A 111 7.07 -4.92 0.98
CA ILE A 111 8.25 -5.72 1.35
C ILE A 111 8.15 -7.15 0.78
N ASP A 112 7.00 -7.82 0.92
CA ASP A 112 6.82 -9.22 0.54
C ASP A 112 6.92 -9.46 -0.97
N VAL A 113 6.52 -8.46 -1.77
CA VAL A 113 6.43 -8.55 -3.23
C VAL A 113 7.78 -8.84 -3.90
N PHE A 114 8.89 -8.41 -3.30
CA PHE A 114 10.23 -8.53 -3.89
C PHE A 114 11.16 -9.48 -3.12
N ILE A 115 10.68 -10.14 -2.08
CA ILE A 115 11.45 -11.16 -1.38
C ILE A 115 11.30 -12.50 -2.10
N THR A 116 12.41 -13.23 -2.26
CA THR A 116 12.39 -14.50 -2.98
C THR A 116 11.45 -15.50 -2.31
N ARG A 117 10.70 -16.26 -3.13
CA ARG A 117 9.80 -17.31 -2.62
C ARG A 117 10.53 -18.36 -1.81
N ASP A 118 11.74 -18.74 -2.21
CA ASP A 118 12.53 -19.74 -1.48
C ASP A 118 12.82 -19.30 -0.04
N PHE A 119 12.95 -17.98 0.16
CA PHE A 119 12.98 -17.39 1.49
C PHE A 119 11.59 -17.37 2.14
N MET A 120 10.55 -16.77 1.55
CA MET A 120 9.26 -16.61 2.26
C MET A 120 8.47 -17.91 2.50
N LYS A 121 8.57 -18.88 1.57
CA LYS A 121 7.78 -20.12 1.58
C LYS A 121 7.97 -20.97 2.84
N PRO A 122 9.20 -21.26 3.32
CA PRO A 122 9.38 -21.98 4.57
C PRO A 122 9.02 -21.15 5.81
N TRP A 123 9.15 -19.82 5.76
CA TRP A 123 8.89 -18.95 6.91
C TRP A 123 7.41 -18.90 7.27
N TYR A 124 6.53 -18.71 6.29
CA TYR A 124 5.12 -18.46 6.60
C TYR A 124 4.42 -19.59 7.38
N PRO A 125 4.47 -20.87 6.95
CA PRO A 125 3.85 -21.96 7.71
C PRO A 125 4.46 -22.11 9.11
N PHE A 126 5.77 -21.86 9.24
CA PHE A 126 6.46 -21.91 10.53
C PHE A 126 5.93 -20.86 11.50
N LEU A 127 5.81 -19.60 11.07
CA LEU A 127 5.27 -18.52 11.89
C LEU A 127 3.79 -18.72 12.22
N GLN A 128 3.01 -19.15 11.23
CA GLN A 128 1.59 -19.45 11.44
C GLN A 128 1.42 -20.57 12.48
N ASN A 129 2.20 -21.65 12.37
CA ASN A 129 2.14 -22.75 13.33
C ASN A 129 2.53 -22.33 14.74
N LEU A 130 3.55 -21.48 14.88
CA LEU A 130 3.97 -20.97 16.18
C LEU A 130 2.94 -20.01 16.78
N SER A 131 2.33 -19.13 15.97
CA SER A 131 1.24 -18.26 16.42
C SER A 131 0.04 -19.09 16.89
N VAL A 132 -0.38 -20.09 16.11
CA VAL A 132 -1.48 -21.00 16.47
C VAL A 132 -1.15 -21.78 17.75
N LEU A 133 0.09 -22.20 17.93
CA LEU A 133 0.55 -22.86 19.15
C LEU A 133 0.48 -21.91 20.35
N ALA A 134 0.98 -20.68 20.23
CA ALA A 134 0.92 -19.67 21.28
C ALA A 134 -0.53 -19.38 21.69
N ASP A 135 -1.41 -19.15 20.72
CA ASP A 135 -2.85 -18.96 20.96
C ASP A 135 -3.50 -20.16 21.65
N SER A 136 -3.15 -21.37 21.22
CA SER A 136 -3.68 -22.61 21.81
C SER A 136 -3.22 -22.80 23.25
N MET A 137 -1.97 -22.44 23.56
CA MET A 137 -1.44 -22.49 24.93
C MET A 137 -2.16 -21.48 25.82
N LEU A 138 -2.33 -20.24 25.35
CA LEU A 138 -3.07 -19.19 26.05
C LEU A 138 -4.52 -19.61 26.33
N LYS A 139 -5.26 -20.06 25.30
CA LYS A 139 -6.64 -20.55 25.44
C LYS A 139 -6.76 -21.69 26.45
N ASN A 140 -5.85 -22.68 26.40
CA ASN A 140 -5.88 -23.82 27.32
C ASN A 140 -5.63 -23.41 28.78
N THR A 141 -4.78 -22.42 29.04
CA THR A 141 -4.54 -21.92 30.40
C THR A 141 -5.76 -21.20 30.96
N LEU A 142 -6.40 -20.35 30.16
CA LEU A 142 -7.62 -19.64 30.52
C LEU A 142 -8.77 -20.60 30.87
N THR A 143 -9.00 -21.64 30.04
CA THR A 143 -10.05 -22.65 30.28
C THR A 143 -9.84 -23.43 31.59
N ARG A 144 -8.60 -23.53 32.08
CA ARG A 144 -8.25 -24.23 33.33
C ARG A 144 -8.29 -23.31 34.56
N GLY A 145 -8.69 -22.05 34.41
CA GLY A 145 -8.72 -21.07 35.49
C GLY A 145 -7.33 -20.74 36.06
N LYS A 146 -6.27 -20.98 35.29
CA LYS A 146 -4.89 -20.67 35.68
C LYS A 146 -4.36 -19.56 34.78
N ALA A 147 -3.76 -18.53 35.37
CA ALA A 147 -2.97 -17.59 34.59
C ALA A 147 -1.82 -18.37 33.92
N PRO A 148 -1.60 -18.25 32.60
CA PRO A 148 -0.45 -18.85 31.96
C PRO A 148 0.82 -18.35 32.63
N ASN A 149 1.74 -19.25 33.01
CA ASN A 149 3.09 -18.84 33.34
C ASN A 149 3.80 -18.49 32.02
N PRO A 150 4.08 -17.20 31.73
CA PRO A 150 4.63 -16.83 30.42
C PRO A 150 5.95 -17.55 30.14
N ARG A 151 6.76 -17.80 31.18
CA ARG A 151 8.04 -18.51 31.04
C ARG A 151 7.90 -19.95 30.56
N GLU A 152 6.82 -20.64 30.93
CA GLU A 152 6.57 -22.01 30.47
C GLU A 152 6.09 -22.04 29.02
N ILE A 153 5.26 -21.08 28.62
CA ILE A 153 4.85 -20.90 27.23
C ILE A 153 6.06 -20.60 26.36
N LEU A 154 6.88 -19.63 26.76
CA LEU A 154 8.11 -19.26 26.07
C LEU A 154 9.03 -20.46 25.89
N LYS A 155 9.24 -21.28 26.93
CA LYS A 155 10.08 -22.48 26.84
C LYS A 155 9.60 -23.46 25.78
N VAL A 156 8.30 -23.74 25.71
CA VAL A 156 7.73 -24.66 24.70
C VAL A 156 7.87 -24.07 23.30
N LEU A 157 7.57 -22.78 23.12
CA LEU A 157 7.74 -22.10 21.83
C LEU A 157 9.20 -22.14 21.36
N HIS A 158 10.16 -21.92 22.28
CA HIS A 158 11.59 -22.06 22.00
C HIS A 158 11.99 -23.48 21.58
N ASP A 159 11.49 -24.52 22.28
CA ASP A 159 11.84 -25.90 21.98
C ASP A 159 11.28 -26.36 20.62
N VAL A 160 10.05 -25.95 20.27
CA VAL A 160 9.45 -26.18 18.94
C VAL A 160 10.26 -25.47 17.86
N CYS A 161 10.66 -24.22 18.12
CA CYS A 161 11.49 -23.44 17.22
C CYS A 161 12.83 -24.08 16.88
N ILE A 162 13.55 -24.59 17.89
CA ILE A 162 14.80 -25.33 17.70
C ILE A 162 14.58 -26.49 16.73
N GLN A 163 13.52 -27.26 16.94
CA GLN A 163 13.23 -28.46 16.17
C GLN A 163 12.87 -28.14 14.73
N GLU A 164 12.06 -27.11 14.50
CA GLU A 164 11.63 -26.73 13.14
C GLU A 164 12.75 -26.07 12.35
N CYS A 165 13.54 -25.17 12.93
CA CYS A 165 14.63 -24.51 12.22
C CYS A 165 15.83 -25.41 11.92
N ALA A 166 15.95 -26.55 12.62
CA ALA A 166 16.93 -27.59 12.28
C ALA A 166 16.57 -28.37 11.00
N LYS A 167 15.32 -28.27 10.51
CA LYS A 167 14.81 -29.00 9.34
C LYS A 167 14.90 -28.15 8.07
N GLU A 168 15.12 -28.83 6.95
CA GLU A 168 14.95 -28.24 5.60
C GLU A 168 13.47 -27.91 5.34
N PRO A 169 13.13 -26.75 4.73
CA PRO A 169 14.03 -25.77 4.11
C PRO A 169 14.55 -24.67 5.04
N LEU A 170 14.02 -24.54 6.27
CA LEU A 170 14.37 -23.44 7.18
C LEU A 170 15.87 -23.43 7.53
N SER A 171 16.47 -24.60 7.72
CA SER A 171 17.90 -24.75 8.02
C SER A 171 18.83 -24.22 6.93
N LYS A 172 18.34 -23.96 5.70
CA LYS A 172 19.09 -23.25 4.66
C LYS A 172 19.31 -21.78 5.02
N PHE A 173 18.29 -21.14 5.58
CA PHE A 173 18.25 -19.70 5.83
C PHE A 173 18.50 -19.33 7.29
N LEU A 174 18.27 -20.27 8.20
CA LEU A 174 18.28 -20.04 9.64
C LEU A 174 19.25 -20.96 10.38
N VAL A 175 19.76 -20.45 11.50
CA VAL A 175 20.46 -21.23 12.51
C VAL A 175 19.82 -20.94 13.87
N ALA A 176 19.28 -21.97 14.48
CA ALA A 176 18.75 -21.97 15.83
C ALA A 176 19.77 -22.61 16.77
N LYS A 177 20.30 -21.88 17.76
CA LYS A 177 21.27 -22.43 18.74
C LYS A 177 21.03 -21.88 20.15
N ARG A 178 21.54 -22.58 21.17
CA ARG A 178 21.64 -22.03 22.53
C ARG A 178 23.00 -21.37 22.69
N ASP A 179 23.02 -20.18 23.28
CA ASP A 179 24.27 -19.52 23.67
C ASP A 179 24.85 -20.11 24.96
N SER A 180 25.96 -19.53 25.42
CA SER A 180 26.66 -19.96 26.63
C SER A 180 25.84 -19.79 27.92
N GLU A 181 24.80 -18.98 27.91
CA GLU A 181 23.88 -18.77 29.04
C GLU A 181 22.64 -19.69 28.94
N GLY A 182 22.56 -20.52 27.90
CA GLY A 182 21.40 -21.36 27.62
C GLY A 182 20.21 -20.61 27.02
N LYS A 183 20.36 -19.30 26.72
CA LYS A 183 19.37 -18.52 26.00
C LYS A 183 19.37 -18.94 24.54
N PHE A 184 18.18 -18.92 23.97
CA PHE A 184 18.01 -19.34 22.60
C PHE A 184 18.23 -18.19 21.64
N GLN A 185 19.14 -18.38 20.70
CA GLN A 185 19.53 -17.43 19.67
C GLN A 185 19.09 -17.95 18.30
N PHE A 186 18.40 -17.10 17.56
CA PHE A 186 18.09 -17.30 16.15
C PHE A 186 18.98 -16.45 15.27
N LEU A 187 19.59 -17.02 14.24
CA LEU A 187 20.43 -16.27 13.31
C LEU A 187 19.92 -16.47 11.89
N VAL A 188 19.66 -15.37 11.18
CA VAL A 188 19.52 -15.37 9.73
C VAL A 188 20.91 -15.49 9.13
N LYS A 189 21.11 -16.42 8.19
CA LYS A 189 22.40 -16.54 7.50
C LYS A 189 22.57 -15.36 6.54
N HIS A 190 23.47 -14.44 6.90
CA HIS A 190 23.73 -13.19 6.16
C HIS A 190 24.26 -13.37 4.72
N ASP A 191 24.78 -14.56 4.38
CA ASP A 191 25.29 -14.86 3.02
C ASP A 191 24.19 -15.01 1.96
N PHE A 192 22.91 -14.85 2.31
CA PHE A 192 21.86 -14.77 1.31
C PHE A 192 21.88 -13.39 0.65
N SER A 193 22.76 -13.22 -0.33
CA SER A 193 22.63 -12.13 -1.30
C SER A 193 21.28 -12.33 -1.99
N VAL A 194 20.30 -11.48 -1.69
CA VAL A 194 19.15 -11.32 -2.59
C VAL A 194 19.73 -10.68 -3.85
N GLN A 195 20.12 -11.53 -4.79
CA GLN A 195 20.58 -11.05 -6.07
C GLN A 195 19.44 -10.22 -6.64
N ARG A 196 19.74 -8.95 -6.95
CA ARG A 196 18.80 -8.05 -7.61
C ARG A 196 18.19 -8.68 -8.88
N GLU A 197 18.95 -9.60 -9.48
CA GLU A 197 18.62 -10.40 -10.67
C GLU A 197 17.73 -11.62 -10.37
N ALA A 198 17.56 -12.01 -9.10
CA ALA A 198 16.76 -13.18 -8.67
C ALA A 198 15.40 -12.82 -8.05
N CYS A 199 14.98 -11.55 -8.08
CA CYS A 199 13.58 -11.20 -7.85
C CYS A 199 12.76 -11.83 -8.98
N GLN A 200 12.16 -13.00 -8.74
CA GLN A 200 11.10 -13.49 -9.62
C GLN A 200 9.98 -12.47 -9.51
N TYR A 201 9.77 -11.69 -10.57
CA TYR A 201 8.60 -10.82 -10.62
C TYR A 201 7.36 -11.66 -10.35
N PRO A 202 6.50 -11.25 -9.41
CA PRO A 202 5.29 -11.99 -9.14
C PRO A 202 4.37 -11.95 -10.36
N GLU A 203 3.63 -13.02 -10.56
CA GLU A 203 2.41 -13.00 -11.34
C GLU A 203 1.42 -12.05 -10.65
N ILE A 204 0.90 -11.07 -11.38
CA ILE A 204 -0.02 -10.06 -10.85
C ILE A 204 -1.43 -10.48 -11.20
N ASN A 205 -2.22 -10.79 -10.18
CA ASN A 205 -3.56 -11.30 -10.34
C ASN A 205 -4.57 -10.19 -10.12
N PHE A 206 -5.29 -9.84 -11.17
CA PHE A 206 -6.43 -8.93 -11.09
C PHE A 206 -7.69 -9.76 -10.99
N ARG A 207 -8.51 -9.48 -9.98
CA ARG A 207 -9.87 -9.99 -9.89
C ARG A 207 -10.84 -8.83 -9.97
N LEU A 208 -11.70 -8.85 -10.97
CA LEU A 208 -12.73 -7.84 -11.19
C LEU A 208 -14.05 -8.38 -10.65
N GLN A 209 -14.76 -7.58 -9.87
CA GLN A 209 -16.06 -7.92 -9.32
C GLN A 209 -16.98 -6.70 -9.39
N GLY A 210 -18.19 -6.90 -9.94
CA GLY A 210 -19.21 -5.86 -9.99
C GLY A 210 -20.02 -5.78 -8.70
N ASN A 211 -21.09 -4.98 -8.72
CA ASN A 211 -22.08 -4.93 -7.63
C ASN A 211 -22.76 -6.29 -7.37
N ASP A 212 -22.93 -7.08 -8.43
CA ASP A 212 -23.35 -8.47 -8.30
C ASP A 212 -22.13 -9.35 -8.00
N ALA A 213 -21.99 -9.73 -6.72
CA ALA A 213 -20.84 -10.47 -6.22
C ALA A 213 -20.62 -11.83 -6.93
N TYR A 214 -21.64 -12.36 -7.63
CA TYR A 214 -21.58 -13.63 -8.36
C TYR A 214 -20.84 -13.53 -9.71
N LEU A 215 -20.71 -12.32 -10.27
CA LEU A 215 -19.95 -12.09 -11.51
C LEU A 215 -18.55 -11.58 -11.17
N SER A 216 -17.57 -12.48 -11.22
CA SER A 216 -16.15 -12.12 -11.09
C SER A 216 -15.28 -12.83 -12.11
N GLU A 217 -14.28 -12.14 -12.65
CA GLU A 217 -13.28 -12.71 -13.54
C GLU A 217 -11.87 -12.41 -13.04
N ARG A 218 -10.94 -13.35 -13.25
CA ARG A 218 -9.54 -13.25 -12.86
C ARG A 218 -8.65 -13.17 -14.10
N PHE A 219 -7.71 -12.24 -14.07
CA PHE A 219 -6.68 -12.04 -15.08
C PHE A 219 -5.31 -12.15 -14.43
N ILE A 220 -4.40 -12.88 -15.07
CA ILE A 220 -3.00 -12.87 -14.69
C ILE A 220 -2.28 -11.96 -15.67
N VAL A 221 -1.57 -10.98 -15.12
CA VAL A 221 -0.90 -9.92 -15.87
C VAL A 221 0.59 -10.03 -15.57
N SER A 222 1.43 -10.01 -16.61
CA SER A 222 2.87 -9.93 -16.44
C SER A 222 3.28 -8.53 -15.96
N ASP A 223 4.45 -8.44 -15.35
CA ASP A 223 5.10 -7.19 -14.97
C ASP A 223 5.26 -6.21 -16.15
N GLU A 224 5.68 -6.68 -17.33
CA GLU A 224 5.81 -5.83 -18.54
C GLU A 224 4.46 -5.26 -18.99
N TYR A 225 3.36 -5.99 -18.75
CA TYR A 225 2.04 -5.60 -19.22
C TYR A 225 1.20 -4.84 -18.19
N CYS A 226 1.52 -4.96 -16.90
CA CYS A 226 0.84 -4.29 -15.81
C CYS A 226 0.74 -2.76 -15.96
N PRO A 227 1.76 -2.04 -16.48
CA PRO A 227 1.65 -0.61 -16.78
C PRO A 227 0.49 -0.25 -17.72
N TYR A 228 0.17 -1.11 -18.71
CA TYR A 228 -0.91 -0.85 -19.67
C TYR A 228 -2.28 -1.08 -19.06
N VAL A 229 -2.42 -2.15 -18.26
CA VAL A 229 -3.64 -2.39 -17.48
C VAL A 229 -3.86 -1.26 -16.48
N THR A 230 -2.81 -0.81 -15.82
CA THR A 230 -2.88 0.32 -14.88
C THR A 230 -3.33 1.60 -15.58
N ARG A 231 -2.72 1.96 -16.72
CA ARG A 231 -3.15 3.14 -17.49
C ARG A 231 -4.58 3.04 -17.99
N LEU A 232 -5.07 1.84 -18.35
CA LEU A 232 -6.50 1.65 -18.67
C LEU A 232 -7.37 2.02 -17.46
N PHE A 233 -7.05 1.48 -16.28
CA PHE A 233 -7.78 1.79 -15.04
C PHE A 233 -7.67 3.27 -14.66
N GLN A 234 -6.51 3.91 -14.78
CA GLN A 234 -6.36 5.34 -14.54
C GLN A 234 -7.26 6.17 -15.45
N LYS A 235 -7.28 5.87 -16.75
CA LYS A 235 -8.15 6.55 -17.73
C LYS A 235 -9.62 6.36 -17.40
N LEU A 236 -10.05 5.16 -17.01
CA LEU A 236 -11.43 4.90 -16.61
C LEU A 236 -11.78 5.54 -15.26
N ASN A 237 -10.87 5.51 -14.28
CA ASN A 237 -11.07 6.06 -12.93
C ASN A 237 -11.18 7.59 -12.93
N HIS A 238 -10.53 8.27 -13.87
CA HIS A 238 -10.57 9.74 -14.03
C HIS A 238 -11.51 10.21 -15.15
N GLY A 239 -11.98 9.28 -15.98
CA GLY A 239 -12.78 9.55 -17.17
C GLY A 239 -11.91 9.83 -18.39
N ALA A 240 -12.16 9.10 -19.47
CA ALA A 240 -11.53 9.33 -20.77
C ALA A 240 -12.56 9.23 -21.89
N SER A 241 -12.37 9.94 -23.00
CA SER A 241 -13.28 9.81 -24.13
C SER A 241 -13.26 8.39 -24.68
N LYS A 242 -14.41 7.92 -25.19
CA LYS A 242 -14.53 6.62 -25.86
C LYS A 242 -13.44 6.45 -26.92
N SER A 243 -13.21 7.47 -27.76
CA SER A 243 -12.16 7.42 -28.80
C SER A 243 -10.75 7.26 -28.22
N ALA A 244 -10.42 7.96 -27.13
CA ALA A 244 -9.10 7.90 -26.51
C ALA A 244 -8.86 6.54 -25.85
N LEU A 245 -9.89 5.90 -25.28
CA LEU A 245 -9.80 4.55 -24.73
C LEU A 245 -9.55 3.51 -25.83
N ILE A 246 -10.26 3.60 -26.96
CA ILE A 246 -10.07 2.71 -28.11
C ILE A 246 -8.67 2.89 -28.70
N GLU A 247 -8.26 4.14 -28.93
CA GLU A 247 -6.92 4.46 -29.45
C GLU A 247 -5.83 3.94 -28.52
N PHE A 248 -5.97 4.12 -27.21
CA PHE A 248 -5.06 3.55 -26.24
C PHE A 248 -5.02 2.02 -26.34
N ALA A 249 -6.20 1.37 -26.36
CA ALA A 249 -6.30 -0.08 -26.32
C ALA A 249 -5.67 -0.77 -27.54
N VAL A 250 -5.95 -0.25 -28.74
CA VAL A 250 -5.41 -0.75 -30.02
C VAL A 250 -3.89 -0.63 -30.08
N ASN A 251 -3.32 0.43 -29.52
CA ASN A 251 -1.88 0.71 -29.58
C ASN A 251 -1.07 0.03 -28.45
N THR A 252 -1.69 -0.80 -27.61
CA THR A 252 -0.96 -1.55 -26.58
C THR A 252 -0.23 -2.76 -27.16
N PRO A 253 0.79 -3.30 -26.47
CA PRO A 253 1.45 -4.54 -26.88
C PRO A 253 0.52 -5.77 -26.93
N ASN A 254 -0.61 -5.75 -26.22
CA ASN A 254 -1.58 -6.85 -26.18
C ASN A 254 -3.03 -6.34 -26.20
N PRO A 255 -3.53 -5.85 -27.36
CA PRO A 255 -4.86 -5.25 -27.45
C PRO A 255 -5.98 -6.25 -27.12
N HIS A 256 -5.76 -7.55 -27.34
CA HIS A 256 -6.72 -8.63 -26.99
C HIS A 256 -6.95 -8.71 -25.48
N ALA A 257 -5.91 -8.61 -24.68
CA ALA A 257 -6.04 -8.63 -23.22
C ALA A 257 -6.82 -7.41 -22.69
N LEU A 258 -6.60 -6.20 -23.23
CA LEU A 258 -7.42 -5.04 -22.86
C LEU A 258 -8.86 -5.17 -23.35
N LYS A 259 -9.09 -5.70 -24.55
CA LYS A 259 -10.44 -5.95 -25.07
C LYS A 259 -11.21 -6.86 -24.13
N ARG A 260 -10.59 -7.94 -23.65
CA ARG A 260 -11.19 -8.85 -22.66
C ARG A 260 -11.53 -8.13 -21.35
N ILE A 261 -10.58 -7.40 -20.77
CA ILE A 261 -10.82 -6.62 -19.55
C ILE A 261 -12.01 -5.67 -19.74
N LEU A 262 -12.05 -4.93 -20.85
CA LEU A 262 -13.17 -4.03 -21.18
C LEU A 262 -14.50 -4.78 -21.35
N GLN A 263 -14.47 -5.95 -22.00
CA GLN A 263 -15.65 -6.80 -22.18
C GLN A 263 -16.18 -7.29 -20.84
N THR A 264 -15.31 -7.73 -19.94
CA THR A 264 -15.67 -8.13 -18.57
C THR A 264 -16.22 -6.96 -17.79
N LEU A 265 -15.55 -5.79 -17.83
CA LEU A 265 -16.04 -4.57 -17.19
C LEU A 265 -17.44 -4.20 -17.71
N LYS A 266 -17.71 -4.34 -19.02
CA LYS A 266 -19.05 -4.13 -19.58
C LYS A 266 -20.06 -5.16 -19.03
N GLN A 267 -19.70 -6.45 -19.00
CA GLN A 267 -20.58 -7.53 -18.52
C GLN A 267 -20.97 -7.36 -17.05
N ILE A 268 -20.06 -6.88 -16.19
CA ILE A 268 -20.34 -6.64 -14.77
C ILE A 268 -20.98 -5.26 -14.51
N GLY A 269 -21.34 -4.51 -15.55
CA GLY A 269 -21.92 -3.16 -15.42
C GLY A 269 -20.91 -2.10 -14.91
N GLY A 270 -19.63 -2.35 -15.12
CA GLY A 270 -18.52 -1.53 -14.63
C GLY A 270 -18.16 -0.32 -15.49
N LEU A 271 -18.69 -0.20 -16.71
CA LEU A 271 -18.43 0.94 -17.60
C LEU A 271 -19.67 1.83 -17.70
N THR A 272 -19.51 3.12 -17.46
CA THR A 272 -20.61 4.10 -17.53
C THR A 272 -20.21 5.36 -18.29
N SER A 273 -21.15 5.96 -19.03
CA SER A 273 -20.99 7.27 -19.66
C SER A 273 -21.52 8.43 -18.80
N GLN A 274 -22.08 8.11 -17.63
CA GLN A 274 -22.55 9.05 -16.62
C GLN A 274 -21.77 8.82 -15.32
N PRO A 275 -21.12 9.83 -14.73
CA PRO A 275 -20.38 9.62 -13.49
C PRO A 275 -21.35 9.28 -12.34
N SER A 276 -21.01 8.29 -11.53
CA SER A 276 -21.87 7.80 -10.44
C SER A 276 -22.02 8.79 -9.27
N ALA A 277 -21.21 9.85 -9.24
CA ALA A 277 -21.44 11.04 -8.43
C ALA A 277 -20.98 12.30 -9.17
N THR A 278 -21.40 13.44 -8.67
CA THR A 278 -20.85 14.73 -9.07
C THR A 278 -19.46 14.92 -8.48
N LYS A 279 -18.58 15.54 -9.25
CA LYS A 279 -17.30 16.02 -8.73
C LYS A 279 -17.58 17.13 -7.71
N PRO A 280 -17.02 17.07 -6.49
CA PRO A 280 -17.19 18.13 -5.50
C PRO A 280 -16.65 19.45 -6.03
N ASP A 281 -17.35 20.54 -5.70
CA ASP A 281 -16.83 21.89 -5.93
C ASP A 281 -15.77 22.19 -4.87
N TRP A 282 -14.52 21.84 -5.17
CA TRP A 282 -13.40 22.03 -4.25
C TRP A 282 -13.09 23.49 -3.95
N ASP A 283 -13.48 24.43 -4.81
CA ASP A 283 -13.36 25.86 -4.53
C ASP A 283 -14.38 26.34 -3.51
N LYS A 284 -15.55 25.72 -3.47
CA LYS A 284 -16.54 25.93 -2.41
C LYS A 284 -16.17 25.21 -1.11
N ILE A 285 -15.66 23.99 -1.20
CA ILE A 285 -15.37 23.14 -0.03
C ILE A 285 -14.06 23.56 0.67
N MET A 286 -13.00 23.80 -0.10
CA MET A 286 -11.69 24.23 0.40
C MET A 286 -11.34 25.56 -0.27
N PRO A 287 -11.87 26.71 0.19
CA PRO A 287 -11.71 27.97 -0.52
C PRO A 287 -10.25 28.38 -0.74
N PRO A 288 -9.85 28.85 -1.94
CA PRO A 288 -8.47 29.26 -2.22
C PRO A 288 -7.97 30.46 -1.40
N ARG A 289 -8.87 31.16 -0.70
CA ARG A 289 -8.52 32.26 0.22
C ARG A 289 -7.92 31.79 1.54
N ALA A 290 -8.11 30.51 1.90
CA ALA A 290 -7.45 29.93 3.05
C ALA A 290 -5.95 29.80 2.76
N ASP A 291 -5.14 30.10 3.77
CA ASP A 291 -3.71 29.88 3.70
C ASP A 291 -3.43 28.36 3.58
N LEU A 292 -4.17 27.54 4.34
CA LEU A 292 -4.10 26.09 4.25
C LEU A 292 -5.44 25.44 4.65
N SER A 293 -5.85 24.39 3.93
CA SER A 293 -7.01 23.56 4.28
C SER A 293 -6.62 22.09 4.18
N VAL A 294 -7.10 21.28 5.11
CA VAL A 294 -6.93 19.82 5.11
C VAL A 294 -8.28 19.14 5.18
N TYR A 295 -8.53 18.32 4.18
CA TYR A 295 -9.69 17.45 4.13
C TYR A 295 -9.24 16.01 4.39
N HIS A 296 -9.76 15.41 5.46
CA HIS A 296 -9.47 14.04 5.83
C HIS A 296 -10.49 13.11 5.18
N PHE A 297 -10.07 12.22 4.29
CA PHE A 297 -10.96 11.26 3.61
C PHE A 297 -11.36 10.11 4.52
N GLY A 298 -10.44 9.71 5.41
CA GLY A 298 -10.53 8.58 6.33
C GLY A 298 -9.17 7.90 6.48
N HIS A 299 -8.95 7.20 7.59
CA HIS A 299 -7.67 6.58 7.95
C HIS A 299 -6.51 7.59 7.85
N ALA A 300 -5.45 7.32 7.10
CA ALA A 300 -4.30 8.22 6.91
C ALA A 300 -4.46 9.16 5.71
N SER A 301 -5.56 9.03 4.94
CA SER A 301 -5.70 9.70 3.67
C SER A 301 -6.11 11.17 3.84
N LEU A 302 -5.21 12.09 3.52
CA LEU A 302 -5.42 13.55 3.62
C LEU A 302 -5.32 14.21 2.25
N LEU A 303 -6.13 15.24 2.02
CA LEU A 303 -6.00 16.20 0.93
C LEU A 303 -5.70 17.57 1.51
N VAL A 304 -4.57 18.15 1.11
CA VAL A 304 -4.14 19.45 1.55
C VAL A 304 -4.22 20.42 0.39
N ARG A 305 -4.89 21.55 0.61
CA ARG A 305 -4.94 22.67 -0.32
C ARG A 305 -4.22 23.87 0.28
N GLY A 306 -3.40 24.54 -0.53
CA GLY A 306 -2.99 25.93 -0.29
C GLY A 306 -3.04 26.69 -1.61
N GLY A 307 -3.67 27.86 -1.61
CA GLY A 307 -3.95 28.61 -2.85
C GLY A 307 -4.72 27.75 -3.86
N SER A 308 -4.15 27.57 -5.06
CA SER A 308 -4.73 26.73 -6.12
C SER A 308 -4.12 25.32 -6.22
N SER A 309 -3.16 24.98 -5.35
CA SER A 309 -2.45 23.70 -5.39
C SER A 309 -3.08 22.70 -4.42
N PHE A 310 -3.13 21.44 -4.86
CA PHE A 310 -3.57 20.31 -4.03
C PHE A 310 -2.48 19.24 -3.98
N ILE A 311 -2.22 18.72 -2.78
CA ILE A 311 -1.39 17.55 -2.56
C ILE A 311 -2.16 16.56 -1.69
N THR A 312 -1.81 15.28 -1.75
CA THR A 312 -2.45 14.26 -0.92
C THR A 312 -1.43 13.37 -0.24
N PHE A 313 -1.78 12.87 0.93
CA PHE A 313 -0.97 11.95 1.74
C PHE A 313 -1.72 10.62 1.87
N ASP A 314 -1.00 9.51 1.69
CA ASP A 314 -1.47 8.12 1.84
C ASP A 314 -2.88 7.88 1.27
N PRO A 315 -3.17 8.25 0.00
CA PRO A 315 -4.52 8.13 -0.53
C PRO A 315 -4.93 6.66 -0.71
N TRP A 316 -5.93 6.25 0.08
CA TRP A 316 -6.50 4.91 0.08
C TRP A 316 -7.93 4.94 -0.46
N PHE A 317 -8.11 4.51 -1.70
CA PHE A 317 -9.38 4.58 -2.42
C PHE A 317 -10.16 3.27 -2.33
N LEU A 318 -11.24 3.28 -1.56
CA LEU A 318 -12.09 2.13 -1.34
C LEU A 318 -13.26 2.06 -2.32
N THR A 319 -13.77 0.85 -2.54
CA THR A 319 -14.89 0.56 -3.44
C THR A 319 -16.19 1.03 -2.80
N TRP A 320 -17.12 1.53 -3.61
CA TRP A 320 -18.47 1.86 -3.18
C TRP A 320 -19.28 0.60 -2.89
N ASP A 321 -20.24 0.73 -1.99
CA ASP A 321 -21.19 -0.33 -1.70
C ASP A 321 -22.55 0.26 -1.34
N ALA A 322 -23.62 -0.29 -1.91
CA ALA A 322 -24.99 0.14 -1.66
C ALA A 322 -25.39 0.05 -0.18
N LYS A 323 -24.72 -0.78 0.64
CA LYS A 323 -24.94 -0.83 2.10
C LYS A 323 -24.30 0.33 2.87
N TYR A 324 -23.41 1.13 2.26
CA TYR A 324 -22.81 2.27 2.96
C TYR A 324 -23.75 3.47 2.96
N GLN A 325 -23.98 4.05 4.14
CA GLN A 325 -24.76 5.28 4.30
C GLN A 325 -24.10 6.47 3.62
N THR A 326 -22.77 6.47 3.63
CA THR A 326 -21.94 7.46 2.96
C THR A 326 -20.89 6.73 2.15
N GLN A 327 -20.69 7.14 0.90
CA GLN A 327 -19.70 6.51 0.02
C GLN A 327 -18.31 7.13 0.23
N PRO A 328 -17.23 6.33 0.14
CA PRO A 328 -15.88 6.88 0.14
C PRO A 328 -15.67 7.77 -1.10
N LEU A 329 -14.73 8.71 -1.01
CA LEU A 329 -14.36 9.52 -2.17
C LEU A 329 -13.77 8.63 -3.29
N SER A 330 -14.23 8.83 -4.52
CA SER A 330 -13.69 8.16 -5.70
C SER A 330 -12.63 9.01 -6.43
N ALA A 331 -11.79 8.37 -7.24
CA ALA A 331 -10.64 8.97 -7.91
C ALA A 331 -11.04 10.18 -8.81
N PHE A 332 -12.11 10.06 -9.60
CA PHE A 332 -12.58 11.15 -10.48
C PHE A 332 -13.01 12.40 -9.71
N GLN A 333 -13.34 12.25 -8.42
CA GLN A 333 -13.77 13.34 -7.56
C GLN A 333 -12.59 14.16 -7.06
N LEU A 334 -11.34 13.68 -7.18
CA LEU A 334 -10.16 14.44 -6.76
C LEU A 334 -9.98 15.72 -7.58
N PRO A 335 -9.49 16.81 -6.96
CA PRO A 335 -8.98 17.94 -7.72
C PRO A 335 -7.69 17.55 -8.45
N PRO A 336 -7.24 18.34 -9.46
CA PRO A 336 -5.91 18.16 -10.03
C PRO A 336 -4.83 18.21 -8.93
N LEU A 337 -4.04 17.15 -8.83
CA LEU A 337 -3.00 17.01 -7.80
C LEU A 337 -1.64 17.47 -8.34
N GLU A 338 -0.88 18.14 -7.49
CA GLU A 338 0.52 18.49 -7.75
C GLU A 338 1.48 17.34 -7.40
N ALA A 339 1.19 16.61 -6.31
CA ALA A 339 1.97 15.47 -5.85
C ALA A 339 1.15 14.57 -4.90
N ILE A 340 1.52 13.30 -4.86
CA ILE A 340 1.03 12.30 -3.89
C ILE A 340 2.21 11.96 -2.98
N PHE A 341 2.01 11.98 -1.67
CA PHE A 341 3.03 11.63 -0.68
C PHE A 341 2.64 10.32 -0.01
N ILE A 342 3.60 9.40 0.09
CA ILE A 342 3.46 8.14 0.80
C ILE A 342 4.36 8.18 2.03
N THR A 343 3.83 7.91 3.21
CA THR A 343 4.57 7.93 4.48
C THR A 343 5.43 6.69 4.65
N HIS A 344 4.85 5.51 4.38
CA HIS A 344 5.53 4.23 4.54
C HIS A 344 4.90 3.09 3.72
N HIS A 345 5.40 1.89 3.94
CA HIS A 345 5.27 0.75 3.03
C HIS A 345 4.09 -0.18 3.37
N HIS A 346 3.37 0.08 4.46
CA HIS A 346 2.24 -0.74 4.85
C HIS A 346 1.08 -0.57 3.88
N TRP A 347 0.35 -1.68 3.71
CA TRP A 347 -0.73 -1.84 2.76
C TRP A 347 -1.79 -0.75 2.78
N ASP A 348 -2.14 -0.26 3.96
CA ASP A 348 -3.14 0.77 4.20
C ASP A 348 -2.67 2.19 3.88
N HIS A 349 -1.35 2.37 3.67
CA HIS A 349 -0.74 3.63 3.22
C HIS A 349 -0.32 3.59 1.74
N ILE A 350 0.06 2.42 1.23
CA ILE A 350 0.39 2.20 -0.19
C ILE A 350 -0.28 0.94 -0.77
N ASN A 351 -1.55 1.12 -1.10
CA ASN A 351 -2.41 0.06 -1.59
C ASN A 351 -2.35 -0.09 -3.14
N PRO A 352 -2.02 -1.26 -3.74
CA PRO A 352 -2.03 -1.51 -5.19
C PRO A 352 -3.34 -1.15 -5.88
N GLN A 353 -4.49 -1.46 -5.27
CA GLN A 353 -5.80 -1.14 -5.83
C GLN A 353 -6.00 0.38 -5.91
N SER A 354 -5.41 1.12 -4.98
CA SER A 354 -5.42 2.60 -4.97
C SER A 354 -4.40 3.18 -5.94
N ILE A 355 -3.26 2.52 -6.14
CA ILE A 355 -2.25 2.91 -7.15
C ILE A 355 -2.86 2.92 -8.57
N LEU A 356 -3.80 2.02 -8.89
CA LEU A 356 -4.56 2.03 -10.15
C LEU A 356 -5.44 3.28 -10.34
N LYS A 357 -5.72 3.99 -9.25
CA LYS A 357 -6.60 5.16 -9.19
C LYS A 357 -5.82 6.46 -9.13
N TYR A 358 -4.50 6.42 -8.96
CA TYR A 358 -3.67 7.62 -8.95
C TYR A 358 -3.65 8.28 -10.33
N PRO A 359 -3.79 9.62 -10.45
CA PRO A 359 -3.80 10.28 -11.75
C PRO A 359 -2.49 10.09 -12.50
N GLU A 360 -2.57 9.92 -13.82
CA GLU A 360 -1.42 9.76 -14.70
C GLU A 360 -0.50 11.00 -14.65
N GLY A 361 0.82 10.78 -14.55
CA GLY A 361 1.82 11.85 -14.60
C GLY A 361 2.00 12.68 -13.31
N VAL A 362 1.19 12.45 -12.28
CA VAL A 362 1.37 13.10 -10.97
C VAL A 362 2.58 12.50 -10.24
N PRO A 363 3.54 13.32 -9.77
CA PRO A 363 4.66 12.84 -8.96
C PRO A 363 4.20 12.08 -7.71
N ILE A 364 4.77 10.90 -7.48
CA ILE A 364 4.61 10.14 -6.24
C ILE A 364 5.89 10.25 -5.42
N VAL A 365 5.79 10.89 -4.27
CA VAL A 365 6.88 11.11 -3.33
C VAL A 365 6.87 9.99 -2.28
N VAL A 366 7.99 9.30 -2.12
CA VAL A 366 8.11 8.11 -1.26
C VAL A 366 9.36 8.21 -0.37
N PRO A 367 9.45 7.45 0.73
CA PRO A 367 10.66 7.41 1.55
C PRO A 367 11.85 6.87 0.77
N LYS A 368 12.99 7.55 0.87
CA LYS A 368 14.25 7.12 0.28
C LYS A 368 14.85 5.95 1.07
N GLN A 369 15.03 4.80 0.42
CA GLN A 369 15.59 3.58 1.02
C GLN A 369 17.04 3.32 0.59
N ASP A 370 17.76 2.51 1.37
CA ASP A 370 18.95 1.85 0.84
C ASP A 370 18.52 0.74 -0.13
N ARG A 371 18.87 0.93 -1.40
CA ARG A 371 18.53 -0.01 -2.48
C ARG A 371 19.38 -1.28 -2.47
N ASN A 372 20.41 -1.36 -1.63
CA ASN A 372 21.25 -2.55 -1.50
C ASN A 372 20.73 -3.50 -0.41
N CYS A 373 19.85 -3.04 0.48
CA CYS A 373 19.25 -3.90 1.49
C CYS A 373 18.01 -4.59 0.92
N ALA A 374 18.00 -5.91 0.99
CA ALA A 374 17.00 -6.72 0.32
C ALA A 374 15.64 -6.80 1.03
N ILE A 375 15.67 -6.60 2.33
CA ILE A 375 14.51 -6.62 3.22
C ILE A 375 13.87 -5.24 3.35
N TYR A 376 14.39 -4.23 2.64
CA TYR A 376 13.85 -2.88 2.67
C TYR A 376 12.75 -2.70 1.62
N PRO A 377 11.74 -1.86 1.91
CA PRO A 377 10.70 -1.49 0.97
C PRO A 377 11.24 -1.06 -0.41
N ARG A 378 10.72 -1.64 -1.49
CA ARG A 378 11.10 -1.32 -2.88
C ARG A 378 10.11 -0.39 -3.56
N PHE A 379 9.92 0.82 -3.02
CA PHE A 379 8.91 1.76 -3.51
C PHE A 379 9.04 2.06 -5.01
N LEU A 380 10.26 2.30 -5.48
CA LEU A 380 10.53 2.61 -6.87
C LEU A 380 10.14 1.47 -7.81
N GLU A 381 10.58 0.24 -7.50
CA GLU A 381 10.25 -0.93 -8.30
C GLU A 381 8.76 -1.25 -8.25
N PHE A 382 8.13 -1.13 -7.08
CA PHE A 382 6.69 -1.37 -6.91
C PHE A 382 5.84 -0.42 -7.73
N LEU A 383 6.09 0.90 -7.64
CA LEU A 383 5.31 1.89 -8.39
C LEU A 383 5.56 1.78 -9.90
N LYS A 384 6.79 1.44 -10.32
CA LYS A 384 7.11 1.17 -11.73
C LYS A 384 6.42 -0.08 -12.28
N LEU A 385 6.22 -1.11 -11.45
CA LEU A 385 5.42 -2.28 -11.82
C LEU A 385 4.03 -1.87 -12.31
N PHE A 386 3.43 -0.87 -11.67
CA PHE A 386 2.14 -0.29 -12.04
C PHE A 386 2.25 0.86 -13.06
N GLY A 387 3.41 1.08 -13.68
CA GLY A 387 3.56 2.06 -14.76
C GLY A 387 3.67 3.52 -14.31
N HIS A 388 3.91 3.79 -13.03
CA HIS A 388 4.21 5.16 -12.56
C HIS A 388 5.66 5.51 -12.86
N GLU A 389 5.88 6.60 -13.58
CA GLU A 389 7.21 6.99 -14.07
C GLU A 389 7.83 8.15 -13.24
N THR A 390 6.98 9.03 -12.70
CA THR A 390 7.41 10.20 -11.94
C THR A 390 7.43 9.88 -10.44
N ILE A 391 8.50 9.23 -9.98
CA ILE A 391 8.67 8.83 -8.58
C ILE A 391 9.83 9.61 -7.97
N VAL A 392 9.60 10.23 -6.81
CA VAL A 392 10.58 11.04 -6.08
C VAL A 392 10.86 10.38 -4.74
N GLU A 393 12.07 9.86 -4.56
CA GLU A 393 12.53 9.39 -3.25
C GLU A 393 12.99 10.58 -2.41
N LEU A 394 12.29 10.86 -1.31
CA LEU A 394 12.58 11.95 -0.39
C LEU A 394 13.16 11.39 0.91
N GLY A 395 14.39 11.74 1.23
CA GLY A 395 15.08 11.38 2.47
C GLY A 395 14.77 12.34 3.60
N HIS A 396 15.03 11.93 4.84
CA HIS A 396 14.82 12.77 6.02
C HIS A 396 15.51 14.13 5.88
N TRP A 397 14.75 15.18 6.21
CA TRP A 397 15.07 16.59 6.11
C TRP A 397 15.20 17.16 4.69
N GLU A 398 15.05 16.34 3.65
CA GLU A 398 14.94 16.82 2.27
C GLU A 398 13.57 17.49 2.05
N LYS A 399 13.54 18.50 1.18
CA LYS A 399 12.35 19.29 0.84
C LYS A 399 11.85 18.97 -0.56
N TYR A 400 10.55 18.80 -0.68
CA TYR A 400 9.84 18.85 -1.95
C TYR A 400 9.24 20.25 -2.12
N PRO A 401 9.71 21.07 -3.08
CA PRO A 401 9.16 22.39 -3.33
C PRO A 401 7.77 22.29 -3.96
N LEU A 402 6.86 23.18 -3.54
CA LEU A 402 5.52 23.29 -4.10
C LEU A 402 5.42 24.48 -5.05
N ARG A 403 4.54 24.41 -6.06
CA ARG A 403 4.45 25.43 -7.12
C ARG A 403 4.04 26.82 -6.61
N ASP A 404 3.35 26.87 -5.47
CA ASP A 404 2.91 28.10 -4.83
C ASP A 404 3.94 28.73 -3.88
N GLY A 405 5.15 28.18 -3.84
CA GLY A 405 6.26 28.68 -3.02
C GLY A 405 6.35 28.04 -1.63
N GLY A 406 5.39 27.20 -1.25
CA GLY A 406 5.51 26.35 -0.07
C GLY A 406 6.42 25.14 -0.27
N PHE A 407 6.52 24.29 0.73
CA PHE A 407 7.25 23.02 0.62
C PHE A 407 6.68 21.93 1.53
N VAL A 408 7.04 20.68 1.23
CA VAL A 408 6.86 19.53 2.11
C VAL A 408 8.23 18.99 2.53
N ILE A 409 8.43 18.72 3.81
CA ILE A 409 9.67 18.12 4.34
C ILE A 409 9.39 16.68 4.75
N ALA A 410 10.25 15.76 4.35
CA ALA A 410 10.30 14.43 4.94
C ALA A 410 10.90 14.49 6.35
N VAL A 411 10.12 14.19 7.37
CA VAL A 411 10.54 14.19 8.78
C VAL A 411 10.77 12.74 9.22
N PRO A 412 11.82 12.44 10.01
CA PRO A 412 12.02 11.11 10.56
C PRO A 412 10.77 10.56 11.26
N PHE A 413 10.43 9.32 10.93
CA PHE A 413 9.37 8.51 11.53
C PHE A 413 10.02 7.48 12.46
N THR A 414 9.46 7.26 13.65
CA THR A 414 9.92 6.25 14.63
C THR A 414 8.80 5.27 15.00
N GLY A 415 9.11 4.10 15.54
CA GLY A 415 8.12 3.16 16.10
C GLY A 415 7.53 2.20 15.07
N GLU A 416 6.30 1.76 15.32
CA GLU A 416 5.56 0.86 14.42
C GLU A 416 6.35 -0.40 13.97
N GLY A 417 6.83 -1.18 14.94
CA GLY A 417 7.52 -2.45 14.75
C GLY A 417 8.97 -2.37 14.31
N THR A 418 9.53 -1.16 14.12
CA THR A 418 10.88 -0.98 13.53
C THR A 418 11.96 -0.61 14.52
N ALA A 419 11.76 -0.85 15.81
CA ALA A 419 12.82 -0.62 16.80
C ALA A 419 14.16 -1.26 16.35
N GLU A 420 14.07 -2.34 15.56
CA GLU A 420 15.16 -3.10 14.95
C GLU A 420 15.13 -3.12 13.42
N SER A 421 14.57 -2.09 12.77
CA SER A 421 14.72 -1.95 11.34
C SER A 421 15.31 -0.59 10.98
N GLU A 422 16.29 -0.64 10.10
CA GLU A 422 16.97 0.56 9.60
C GLU A 422 16.29 1.15 8.33
N PHE A 423 15.22 0.52 7.83
CA PHE A 423 14.48 1.07 6.70
C PHE A 423 13.74 2.34 7.10
N ARG A 424 13.65 3.27 6.16
CA ARG A 424 13.17 4.62 6.45
C ARG A 424 11.67 4.75 6.23
N ARG A 425 11.03 5.60 7.01
CA ARG A 425 9.66 6.07 6.80
C ARG A 425 9.64 7.56 7.03
N ASN A 426 8.63 8.23 6.51
CA ASN A 426 8.52 9.68 6.58
C ASN A 426 7.22 10.08 7.27
N CYS A 427 7.34 10.89 8.31
CA CYS A 427 6.33 11.91 8.59
C CYS A 427 6.52 13.05 7.57
N TYR A 428 5.52 13.93 7.42
CA TYR A 428 5.65 15.08 6.51
C TYR A 428 5.23 16.39 7.18
N LEU A 429 6.12 17.39 7.16
CA LEU A 429 5.76 18.77 7.50
C LEU A 429 5.40 19.51 6.21
N VAL A 430 4.16 19.98 6.11
CA VAL A 430 3.73 20.93 5.07
C VAL A 430 3.90 22.34 5.63
N GLU A 431 4.62 23.19 4.90
CA GLU A 431 4.76 24.62 5.21
C GLU A 431 4.26 25.45 4.03
N ARG A 432 3.33 26.36 4.29
CA ARG A 432 2.84 27.36 3.33
C ARG A 432 2.54 28.67 4.06
N TRP A 433 3.14 29.76 3.59
CA TRP A 433 2.89 31.12 4.08
C TRP A 433 2.97 31.28 5.61
N GLY A 434 3.90 30.55 6.24
CA GLY A 434 4.12 30.59 7.68
C GLY A 434 3.18 29.69 8.48
N GLN A 435 2.28 28.96 7.83
CA GLN A 435 1.42 27.94 8.45
C GLN A 435 2.01 26.55 8.24
N ARG A 436 1.80 25.68 9.24
CA ARG A 436 2.49 24.40 9.35
C ARG A 436 1.54 23.29 9.76
N ILE A 437 1.56 22.20 8.99
CA ILE A 437 0.83 20.98 9.33
C ILE A 437 1.79 19.80 9.33
N LEU A 438 1.75 19.02 10.40
CA LEU A 438 2.50 17.78 10.51
C LEU A 438 1.58 16.58 10.26
N VAL A 439 1.85 15.87 9.17
CA VAL A 439 1.30 14.54 8.89
C VAL A 439 2.22 13.54 9.57
N HIS A 440 1.83 13.09 10.75
CA HIS A 440 2.63 12.21 11.61
C HIS A 440 2.35 10.73 11.37
N ALA A 441 1.16 10.41 10.83
CA ALA A 441 0.74 9.05 10.49
C ALA A 441 0.91 8.10 11.67
N ASP A 442 1.62 7.00 11.45
CA ASP A 442 1.77 5.89 12.40
C ASP A 442 3.08 5.99 13.21
N SER A 443 3.76 7.14 13.12
CA SER A 443 4.96 7.38 13.91
C SER A 443 4.59 7.37 15.39
N SER A 444 5.41 6.69 16.17
CA SER A 444 5.09 6.34 17.55
C SER A 444 6.36 6.12 18.37
N GLN A 445 6.19 5.77 19.65
CA GLN A 445 7.28 5.26 20.46
C GLN A 445 7.61 3.83 20.07
N ASP A 446 8.89 3.54 19.88
CA ASP A 446 9.38 2.20 19.58
C ASP A 446 9.51 1.33 20.85
N SER A 447 9.69 0.03 20.68
CA SER A 447 9.83 -0.92 21.80
C SER A 447 11.17 -0.80 22.55
N ASN A 448 12.07 0.08 22.12
CA ASN A 448 13.28 0.49 22.83
C ASN A 448 13.11 1.78 23.63
N GLY A 449 11.91 2.38 23.57
CA GLY A 449 11.63 3.66 24.19
C GLY A 449 12.13 4.87 23.40
N LYS A 450 12.66 4.68 22.18
CA LYS A 450 12.97 5.79 21.26
C LYS A 450 11.69 6.31 20.61
N SER A 451 11.71 7.58 20.26
CA SER A 451 10.67 8.24 19.50
C SER A 451 11.25 9.47 18.82
N ASP A 452 10.50 10.05 17.90
CA ASP A 452 10.80 11.37 17.33
C ASP A 452 10.94 12.49 18.40
N LEU A 453 10.37 12.31 19.59
CA LEU A 453 10.57 13.22 20.72
C LEU A 453 11.89 12.97 21.45
N THR A 454 12.23 11.72 21.77
CA THR A 454 13.45 11.39 22.52
C THR A 454 14.71 11.53 21.65
N GLU A 455 14.58 11.34 20.34
CA GLU A 455 15.64 11.55 19.35
C GLU A 455 15.77 13.03 18.91
N GLY A 456 14.99 13.95 19.50
CA GLY A 456 15.12 15.38 19.24
C GLY A 456 14.57 15.87 17.90
N VAL A 457 13.82 15.02 17.17
CA VAL A 457 13.32 15.28 15.81
C VAL A 457 12.28 16.40 15.84
N ILE A 458 11.29 16.32 16.73
CA ILE A 458 10.22 17.32 16.86
C ILE A 458 10.78 18.67 17.33
N GLN A 459 11.69 18.66 18.29
CA GLN A 459 12.33 19.88 18.80
C GLN A 459 13.18 20.54 17.73
N LYS A 460 13.89 19.76 16.91
CA LYS A 460 14.59 20.26 15.73
C LYS A 460 13.61 20.88 14.73
N LEU A 461 12.49 20.22 14.47
CA LEU A 461 11.47 20.72 13.54
C LEU A 461 10.92 22.08 14.00
N VAL A 462 10.55 22.22 15.27
CA VAL A 462 10.05 23.47 15.84
C VAL A 462 11.12 24.55 15.92
N ARG A 463 12.35 24.22 16.28
CA ARG A 463 13.46 25.18 16.28
C ARG A 463 13.73 25.75 14.88
N ASP A 464 13.70 24.89 13.86
CA ASP A 464 14.10 25.27 12.51
C ASP A 464 12.96 25.97 11.74
N TYR A 465 11.70 25.62 12.03
CA TYR A 465 10.54 26.13 11.27
C TYR A 465 9.57 26.98 12.09
N GLY A 466 9.54 26.85 13.42
CA GLY A 466 8.54 27.46 14.29
C GLY A 466 7.47 26.46 14.76
N PRO A 467 6.54 26.88 15.63
CA PRO A 467 5.47 26.03 16.12
C PRO A 467 4.58 25.51 14.99
N ILE A 468 4.08 24.29 15.14
CA ILE A 468 3.24 23.60 14.15
C ILE A 468 1.78 23.92 14.47
N ASP A 469 0.97 24.37 13.51
CA ASP A 469 -0.41 24.77 13.80
C ASP A 469 -1.32 23.57 14.08
N VAL A 470 -1.23 22.55 13.22
CA VAL A 470 -2.05 21.32 13.29
C VAL A 470 -1.17 20.09 13.16
N VAL A 471 -1.37 19.12 14.04
CA VAL A 471 -0.72 17.80 13.98
C VAL A 471 -1.78 16.73 13.74
N TYR A 472 -1.58 15.88 12.74
CA TYR A 472 -2.36 14.66 12.49
C TYR A 472 -1.54 13.46 12.94
N ALA A 473 -1.92 12.82 14.05
CA ALA A 473 -1.19 11.69 14.63
C ALA A 473 -2.16 10.56 15.00
N THR A 474 -1.68 9.34 15.13
CA THR A 474 -2.49 8.23 15.67
C THR A 474 -2.43 8.18 17.20
N ARG A 475 -3.47 7.62 17.85
CA ARG A 475 -3.49 7.23 19.27
C ARG A 475 -3.42 5.71 19.46
N ARG A 476 -3.12 4.95 18.40
CA ARG A 476 -2.92 3.50 18.46
C ARG A 476 -1.91 3.13 19.53
N GLN A 477 -2.23 2.10 20.31
CA GLN A 477 -1.40 1.55 21.40
C GLN A 477 -1.29 0.02 21.24
N GLU A 478 -1.05 -0.42 20.01
CA GLU A 478 -0.97 -1.83 19.63
C GLU A 478 0.38 -2.43 20.02
N LEU A 479 0.29 -3.44 20.88
CA LEU A 479 1.40 -4.27 21.31
C LEU A 479 1.12 -5.71 20.91
N ASP A 480 2.09 -6.37 20.31
CA ASP A 480 2.04 -7.74 19.84
C ASP A 480 3.24 -8.52 20.34
N PHE A 481 3.17 -9.85 20.38
CA PHE A 481 4.41 -10.62 20.47
C PHE A 481 5.21 -10.41 19.19
N GLY A 482 6.55 -10.31 19.26
CA GLY A 482 7.39 -10.11 18.07
C GLY A 482 7.15 -11.16 16.97
N ILE A 483 6.82 -12.39 17.36
CA ILE A 483 6.45 -13.48 16.46
C ILE A 483 5.13 -13.22 15.71
N GLN A 484 4.26 -12.36 16.24
CA GLN A 484 3.01 -11.91 15.63
C GLN A 484 3.22 -10.73 14.66
N SER A 485 4.36 -10.02 14.75
CA SER A 485 4.79 -8.99 13.80
C SER A 485 5.36 -9.62 12.50
N TRP A 486 4.52 -10.41 11.82
CA TRP A 486 4.85 -11.43 10.80
C TRP A 486 5.76 -11.00 9.63
N TYR A 487 5.84 -9.71 9.29
CA TYR A 487 6.60 -9.20 8.13
C TYR A 487 7.96 -8.61 8.51
N LEU A 488 8.14 -8.17 9.76
CA LEU A 488 9.43 -7.66 10.27
C LEU A 488 10.27 -8.75 10.91
N LEU A 489 9.69 -9.93 11.14
CA LEU A 489 10.34 -10.98 11.89
C LEU A 489 11.72 -11.41 11.35
N PRO A 490 11.97 -11.53 10.04
CA PRO A 490 13.32 -11.76 9.53
C PRO A 490 14.33 -10.67 9.94
N ILE A 491 13.89 -9.42 10.04
CA ILE A 491 14.70 -8.26 10.41
C ILE A 491 14.94 -8.25 11.92
N THR A 492 13.86 -8.36 12.71
CA THR A 492 13.95 -8.39 14.18
C THR A 492 14.76 -9.60 14.65
N MET A 493 14.70 -10.75 13.98
CA MET A 493 15.53 -11.92 14.30
C MET A 493 17.00 -11.75 13.91
N ALA A 494 17.32 -10.98 12.87
CA ALA A 494 18.69 -10.72 12.47
C ALA A 494 19.39 -9.76 13.45
N GLU A 495 18.70 -8.70 13.86
CA GLU A 495 19.25 -7.66 14.73
C GLU A 495 19.12 -8.02 16.22
N ARG A 496 18.03 -8.71 16.62
CA ARG A 496 17.74 -9.13 18.00
C ARG A 496 17.34 -10.59 18.10
N PRO A 497 18.34 -11.49 18.04
CA PRO A 497 18.10 -12.91 17.89
C PRO A 497 17.46 -13.60 19.12
N TYR A 498 17.29 -12.87 20.22
CA TYR A 498 16.67 -13.32 21.47
C TYR A 498 15.25 -12.76 21.71
N HIS A 499 14.84 -11.73 20.96
CA HIS A 499 13.67 -10.89 21.30
C HIS A 499 12.42 -11.19 20.47
N TRP A 500 12.46 -12.22 19.62
CA TRP A 500 11.35 -12.61 18.75
C TRP A 500 10.08 -13.09 19.48
N LEU A 501 10.12 -13.32 20.80
CA LEU A 501 8.95 -13.58 21.65
C LEU A 501 8.66 -12.46 22.66
N ASP A 502 9.41 -11.35 22.61
CA ASP A 502 9.11 -10.21 23.45
C ASP A 502 7.82 -9.53 22.97
N VAL A 503 7.22 -8.74 23.86
CA VAL A 503 6.17 -7.82 23.45
C VAL A 503 6.82 -6.65 22.75
N VAL A 504 6.46 -6.44 21.49
CA VAL A 504 6.88 -5.33 20.65
C VAL A 504 5.67 -4.48 20.30
N GLU A 505 5.92 -3.24 19.93
CA GLU A 505 4.94 -2.31 19.39
C GLU A 505 4.64 -2.64 17.91
N ASN A 506 3.37 -2.78 17.53
CA ASN A 506 2.97 -2.60 16.12
C ASN A 506 2.69 -1.12 15.84
N CYS A 507 2.20 -0.40 16.84
CA CYS A 507 2.33 1.03 17.10
C CYS A 507 1.85 1.68 18.41
N ASN A 508 2.66 2.54 19.04
CA ASN A 508 2.44 2.88 20.45
C ASN A 508 2.51 4.38 20.77
N CYS A 509 1.32 4.98 20.89
CA CYS A 509 1.10 6.39 21.20
C CYS A 509 0.31 6.55 22.51
N PRO A 510 0.92 6.27 23.67
CA PRO A 510 0.26 6.47 24.96
C PRO A 510 0.00 7.97 25.22
N LYS A 511 -0.90 8.27 26.16
CA LYS A 511 -1.30 9.66 26.47
C LYS A 511 -0.12 10.56 26.82
N GLU A 512 0.90 10.07 27.53
CA GLU A 512 2.07 10.86 27.89
C GLU A 512 2.93 11.21 26.68
N TYR A 513 3.02 10.30 25.70
CA TYR A 513 3.68 10.56 24.42
C TYR A 513 2.92 11.63 23.63
N LEU A 514 1.60 11.50 23.49
CA LEU A 514 0.78 12.49 22.78
C LEU A 514 0.76 13.86 23.46
N ALA A 515 0.77 13.91 24.80
CA ALA A 515 0.94 15.15 25.57
C ALA A 515 2.29 15.82 25.30
N SER A 516 3.36 15.03 25.29
CA SER A 516 4.69 15.52 24.96
C SER A 516 4.78 15.99 23.50
N LEU A 517 4.14 15.27 22.56
CA LEU A 517 4.06 15.66 21.16
C LEU A 517 3.33 17.00 21.00
N ALA A 518 2.15 17.16 21.60
CA ALA A 518 1.39 18.40 21.56
C ALA A 518 2.16 19.58 22.17
N LYS A 519 2.85 19.34 23.28
CA LYS A 519 3.68 20.36 23.95
C LYS A 519 4.89 20.77 23.12
N GLU A 520 5.70 19.81 22.67
CA GLU A 520 6.97 20.08 21.98
C GLU A 520 6.74 20.63 20.56
N THR A 521 5.65 20.23 19.88
CA THR A 521 5.24 20.84 18.61
C THR A 521 4.69 22.27 18.78
N GLY A 522 4.22 22.60 19.98
CA GLY A 522 3.50 23.84 20.28
C GLY A 522 2.17 23.94 19.53
N CYS A 523 1.55 22.81 19.19
CA CYS A 523 0.37 22.82 18.33
C CYS A 523 -0.88 23.31 19.03
N LYS A 524 -1.72 24.01 18.25
CA LYS A 524 -3.02 24.48 18.72
C LYS A 524 -4.08 23.40 18.57
N LYS A 525 -3.88 22.46 17.65
CA LYS A 525 -4.82 21.38 17.37
C LYS A 525 -4.09 20.07 17.05
N LEU A 526 -4.46 19.02 17.79
CA LEU A 526 -4.05 17.64 17.56
C LEU A 526 -5.27 16.84 17.09
N LEU A 527 -5.18 16.33 15.87
CA LEU A 527 -6.22 15.52 15.25
C LEU A 527 -5.76 14.06 15.27
N LEU A 528 -6.48 13.26 16.05
CA LEU A 528 -6.22 11.84 16.15
C LEU A 528 -6.83 11.15 14.91
N TYR A 529 -5.99 10.63 14.02
CA TYR A 529 -6.38 10.03 12.73
C TYR A 529 -5.61 8.72 12.48
N SER A 530 -5.61 8.19 11.25
CA SER A 530 -5.00 6.90 10.90
C SER A 530 -5.66 5.70 11.57
N GLU A 531 -6.82 5.92 12.17
CA GLU A 531 -7.66 4.90 12.79
C GLU A 531 -8.97 4.88 12.03
N GLY A 532 -9.51 3.69 11.77
CA GLY A 532 -10.75 3.58 11.01
C GLY A 532 -11.88 4.34 11.70
N GLY A 533 -12.85 4.79 10.90
CA GLY A 533 -14.00 5.55 11.39
C GLY A 533 -15.18 5.59 10.43
N ALA A 534 -15.12 4.82 9.33
CA ALA A 534 -16.16 4.83 8.30
C ALA A 534 -16.58 3.42 7.93
N GLU A 535 -17.85 3.30 7.52
CA GLU A 535 -18.51 2.02 7.23
C GLU A 535 -17.85 1.20 6.10
N TRP A 536 -17.03 1.84 5.28
CA TRP A 536 -16.37 1.21 4.13
C TRP A 536 -15.02 0.57 4.44
N TYR A 537 -14.46 0.78 5.64
CA TYR A 537 -13.30 0.01 6.05
C TYR A 537 -13.74 -1.42 6.38
N ARG A 538 -12.97 -2.40 5.89
CA ARG A 538 -13.36 -3.82 5.96
C ARG A 538 -13.41 -4.28 7.42
N GLU A 539 -14.42 -5.10 7.74
CA GLU A 539 -14.58 -5.80 9.03
C GLU A 539 -13.36 -6.66 9.43
N ARG A 540 -12.45 -6.98 8.49
CA ARG A 540 -11.24 -7.78 8.73
C ARG A 540 -9.95 -6.96 8.87
N THR A 541 -10.00 -5.65 8.69
CA THR A 541 -8.85 -4.81 9.06
C THR A 541 -9.01 -4.51 10.54
N ASN A 542 -8.44 -5.39 11.35
CA ASN A 542 -8.73 -5.59 12.78
C ASN A 542 -8.61 -4.34 13.67
N PHE A 543 -8.10 -3.22 13.16
CA PHE A 543 -7.90 -1.96 13.86
C PHE A 543 -8.66 -0.76 13.23
N LEU A 544 -9.60 -1.00 12.31
CA LEU A 544 -10.39 0.06 11.68
C LEU A 544 -11.84 0.04 12.16
N ARG A 545 -12.34 1.13 12.76
CA ARG A 545 -13.76 1.24 13.11
C ARG A 545 -14.60 1.28 11.83
N SER A 546 -15.41 0.27 11.62
CA SER A 546 -16.57 0.33 10.74
C SER A 546 -17.79 0.57 11.62
N GLY A 547 -18.43 1.75 11.53
CA GLY A 547 -19.47 2.22 12.47
C GLY A 547 -20.72 1.34 12.71
N LYS A 548 -20.72 0.10 12.22
CA LYS A 548 -21.75 -0.93 12.42
C LYS A 548 -21.42 -1.92 13.54
N GLU A 549 -20.15 -2.11 13.94
CA GLU A 549 -19.77 -3.04 15.02
C GLU A 549 -18.50 -2.60 15.80
N ASP A 550 -18.65 -1.61 16.69
CA ASP A 550 -17.57 -1.21 17.62
C ASP A 550 -17.09 -2.36 18.53
N VAL A 551 -17.88 -3.43 18.68
CA VAL A 551 -17.59 -4.57 19.58
C VAL A 551 -16.31 -5.30 19.19
N GLN A 552 -15.99 -5.41 17.89
CA GLN A 552 -14.75 -6.06 17.46
C GLN A 552 -13.53 -5.19 17.77
N PHE A 553 -13.66 -3.86 17.62
CA PHE A 553 -12.61 -2.90 17.92
C PHE A 553 -12.35 -2.74 19.43
N GLN A 554 -13.40 -2.87 20.26
CA GLN A 554 -13.29 -2.80 21.73
C GLN A 554 -12.29 -3.80 22.33
N ALA A 555 -12.11 -4.97 21.72
CA ALA A 555 -11.13 -5.95 22.20
C ALA A 555 -9.68 -5.46 22.00
N PHE A 556 -9.42 -4.69 20.95
CA PHE A 556 -8.09 -4.13 20.65
C PHE A 556 -7.77 -2.93 21.55
N GLU A 557 -8.77 -2.10 21.87
CA GLU A 557 -8.59 -0.93 22.74
C GLU A 557 -8.62 -1.24 24.24
N TYR A 558 -8.76 -2.51 24.65
CA TYR A 558 -9.02 -2.86 26.05
C TYR A 558 -7.97 -2.32 27.04
N LEU A 559 -6.71 -2.18 26.60
CA LEU A 559 -5.61 -1.64 27.40
C LEU A 559 -5.16 -0.24 26.97
N TRP A 560 -5.87 0.39 26.03
CA TRP A 560 -5.49 1.70 25.53
C TRP A 560 -5.97 2.79 26.47
N ASP A 561 -5.19 3.86 26.55
CA ASP A 561 -5.68 5.11 27.13
C ASP A 561 -6.96 5.57 26.40
N THR A 562 -7.98 5.93 27.17
CA THR A 562 -9.22 6.44 26.58
C THR A 562 -8.99 7.82 25.98
N LEU A 563 -9.87 8.25 25.07
CA LEU A 563 -9.80 9.61 24.53
C LEU A 563 -9.85 10.68 25.62
N GLU A 564 -10.57 10.43 26.71
CA GLU A 564 -10.66 11.35 27.84
C GLU A 564 -9.37 11.39 28.67
N ASP A 565 -8.71 10.24 28.85
CA ASP A 565 -7.39 10.17 29.49
C ASP A 565 -6.35 10.96 28.67
N ILE A 566 -6.37 10.78 27.34
CA ILE A 566 -5.50 11.51 26.41
C ILE A 566 -5.74 13.03 26.51
N ARG A 567 -7.00 13.48 26.48
CA ARG A 567 -7.36 14.90 26.65
C ARG A 567 -6.91 15.45 27.99
N THR A 568 -7.15 14.69 29.06
CA THR A 568 -6.76 15.07 30.42
C THR A 568 -5.25 15.20 30.54
N GLU A 569 -4.47 14.33 29.90
CA GLU A 569 -3.01 14.42 29.94
C GLU A 569 -2.48 15.62 29.14
N ILE A 570 -3.02 15.85 27.94
CA ILE A 570 -2.58 16.96 27.08
C ILE A 570 -2.86 18.32 27.75
N THR A 571 -4.04 18.49 28.36
CA THR A 571 -4.41 19.75 29.03
C THR A 571 -3.55 20.09 30.25
N LYS A 572 -2.79 19.14 30.80
CA LYS A 572 -1.79 19.42 31.86
C LYS A 572 -0.57 20.17 31.34
N THR A 573 -0.26 20.04 30.04
CA THR A 573 1.03 20.44 29.46
C THR A 573 0.92 21.37 28.26
N SER A 574 -0.27 21.51 27.67
CA SER A 574 -0.52 22.32 26.48
C SER A 574 -1.95 22.87 26.47
N GLU A 575 -2.16 24.02 25.81
CA GLU A 575 -3.50 24.56 25.47
C GLU A 575 -4.05 23.95 24.16
N CYS A 576 -3.40 22.89 23.64
CA CYS A 576 -3.81 22.18 22.45
C CYS A 576 -5.23 21.60 22.56
N ASN A 577 -6.06 21.87 21.56
CA ASN A 577 -7.35 21.19 21.40
C ASN A 577 -7.15 19.81 20.74
N VAL A 578 -7.75 18.77 21.31
CA VAL A 578 -7.58 17.37 20.88
C VAL A 578 -8.92 16.80 20.43
N GLU A 579 -8.99 16.43 19.15
CA GLU A 579 -10.19 15.92 18.52
C GLU A 579 -9.88 14.60 17.80
N LEU A 580 -10.80 13.63 17.89
CA LEU A 580 -10.76 12.48 17.01
C LEU A 580 -11.21 12.92 15.62
N SER A 581 -10.41 12.66 14.59
CA SER A 581 -10.74 13.03 13.23
C SER A 581 -11.68 12.01 12.61
N GLU A 582 -12.91 12.41 12.33
CA GLU A 582 -13.83 11.59 11.55
C GLU A 582 -13.51 11.66 10.05
N PRO A 583 -13.78 10.59 9.28
CA PRO A 583 -13.75 10.65 7.83
C PRO A 583 -14.63 11.78 7.27
N MET A 584 -14.16 12.40 6.20
CA MET A 584 -14.81 13.49 5.47
C MET A 584 -14.93 14.79 6.27
N THR A 585 -13.92 15.04 7.11
CA THR A 585 -13.82 16.22 7.96
C THR A 585 -12.83 17.22 7.39
N LEU A 586 -13.19 18.51 7.41
CA LEU A 586 -12.37 19.63 6.98
C LEU A 586 -11.83 20.43 8.16
N VAL A 587 -10.55 20.79 8.09
CA VAL A 587 -9.92 21.80 8.94
C VAL A 587 -9.29 22.86 8.05
N THR A 588 -9.55 24.12 8.36
CA THR A 588 -9.01 25.27 7.63
C THR A 588 -8.21 26.16 8.57
N LEU A 589 -7.10 26.65 8.06
CA LEU A 589 -6.22 27.60 8.70
C LEU A 589 -6.24 28.88 7.85
N GLU A 590 -6.82 29.95 8.39
CA GLU A 590 -6.98 31.22 7.70
C GLU A 590 -6.62 32.36 8.66
N ALA A 591 -5.63 33.18 8.28
CA ALA A 591 -5.17 34.32 9.07
C ALA A 591 -4.85 33.97 10.54
N GLY A 592 -4.23 32.80 10.77
CA GLY A 592 -3.83 32.32 12.10
C GLY A 592 -4.97 31.73 12.95
N THR A 593 -6.19 31.66 12.40
CA THR A 593 -7.35 31.02 13.02
C THR A 593 -7.52 29.59 12.47
N ILE A 594 -7.72 28.62 13.36
CA ILE A 594 -7.96 27.22 13.00
C ILE A 594 -9.44 26.91 13.22
N THR A 595 -10.11 26.38 12.21
CA THR A 595 -11.52 26.00 12.34
C THR A 595 -11.70 24.75 13.21
N ALA A 596 -12.91 24.59 13.77
CA ALA A 596 -13.35 23.28 14.22
C ALA A 596 -13.30 22.28 13.05
N ALA A 597 -13.12 20.99 13.38
CA ALA A 597 -13.16 19.96 12.37
C ALA A 597 -14.63 19.78 11.95
N GLN A 598 -14.95 20.04 10.68
CA GLN A 598 -16.33 20.03 10.17
C GLN A 598 -16.56 18.87 9.21
N ARG A 599 -17.50 17.98 9.55
CA ARG A 599 -17.94 16.93 8.64
C ARG A 599 -18.77 17.53 7.51
N LEU A 600 -18.38 17.29 6.27
CA LEU A 600 -18.96 17.98 5.11
C LEU A 600 -20.19 17.29 4.49
N LEU A 601 -20.67 16.18 5.07
CA LEU A 601 -21.74 15.37 4.48
C LEU A 601 -23.08 15.42 5.22
N ASP A 602 -23.24 16.36 6.15
CA ASP A 602 -24.54 16.64 6.77
C ASP A 602 -25.43 17.60 5.95
N SER A 603 -24.95 18.14 4.82
CA SER A 603 -25.81 18.87 3.89
C SER A 603 -26.34 17.92 2.81
N LYS A 604 -27.56 17.43 3.04
CA LYS A 604 -28.42 16.74 2.06
C LYS A 604 -28.47 17.43 0.70
#